data_AF-X0U4K4-F1
#
_entry.id   AF-X0U4K4-F1
#
_cell.length_a   1.000
_cell.length_b   1.000
_cell.length_c   1.000
_cell.angle_alpha   90.00
_cell.angle_beta   90.00
_cell.angle_gamma   90.00
#
_symmetry.space_group_name_H-M   'P 1'
#
loop_
_entity.id
_entity.type
_entity.pdbx_description
1 polymer ?
#
loop_
_entity_poly.entity_id
_entity_poly.type
_entity_poly.pdbx_seq_one_letter_code
_entity_poly.pdbx_strand_id
1 'polypeptide(L)'
;MAASTWPCYLSLSEEEWQARIEESRALLRSPCRVCPRYCNVDRTDRESKKVGFCRVKDMALVSSCGPHLGEEDPLRGTRGSGTIFLASCNLSCVFCQNWEISQLRLGHEVTDQELATM
;
A
#
# COMPACT_ATOMS: atom_id res chain seq x y z
N MET A 1 -30.86 5.55 -4.48
CA MET A 1 -30.31 5.46 -3.10
C MET A 1 -29.26 6.55 -2.99
N ALA A 2 -29.45 7.53 -2.10
CA ALA A 2 -28.43 8.56 -1.90
C ALA A 2 -27.17 7.89 -1.37
N ALA A 3 -26.03 8.11 -2.03
CA ALA A 3 -24.76 7.63 -1.53
C ALA A 3 -24.54 8.22 -0.12
N SER A 4 -24.29 7.34 0.85
CA SER A 4 -23.84 7.75 2.18
C SER A 4 -22.65 8.70 2.02
N THR A 5 -22.73 9.89 2.60
CA THR A 5 -21.61 10.84 2.68
C THR A 5 -20.50 10.36 3.63
N TRP A 6 -20.65 9.18 4.22
CA TRP A 6 -19.72 8.55 5.15
C TRP A 6 -18.95 7.41 4.47
N PRO A 7 -17.65 7.25 4.78
CA PRO A 7 -16.89 6.10 4.32
C PRO A 7 -17.56 4.77 4.68
N CYS A 8 -17.80 3.91 3.70
CA CYS A 8 -18.53 2.65 3.88
C CYS A 8 -17.86 1.66 4.83
N TYR A 9 -16.57 1.85 5.11
CA TYR A 9 -15.84 0.99 6.04
C TYR A 9 -16.24 1.27 7.51
N LEU A 10 -16.79 2.45 7.81
CA LEU A 10 -17.24 2.81 9.16
C LEU A 10 -18.57 2.14 9.55
N SER A 11 -19.29 1.56 8.59
CA SER A 11 -20.52 0.81 8.85
C SER A 11 -20.28 -0.70 9.01
N LEU A 12 -19.02 -1.16 8.97
CA LEU A 12 -18.69 -2.57 9.11
C LEU A 12 -18.85 -3.01 10.57
N SER A 13 -19.38 -4.22 10.78
CA SER A 13 -19.30 -4.86 12.09
C SER A 13 -17.85 -5.26 12.40
N GLU A 14 -17.56 -5.52 13.68
CA GLU A 14 -16.23 -6.01 14.09
C GLU A 14 -15.91 -7.34 13.40
N GLU A 15 -16.89 -8.23 13.25
CA GLU A 15 -16.74 -9.51 12.57
C GLU A 15 -16.41 -9.32 11.09
N GLU A 16 -17.10 -8.41 10.40
CA GLU A 16 -16.82 -8.07 9.01
C GLU A 16 -15.43 -7.45 8.85
N TRP A 17 -15.02 -6.62 9.81
CA TRP A 17 -13.70 -6.00 9.84
C TRP A 17 -12.60 -7.04 9.95
N GLN A 18 -12.70 -7.94 10.94
CA GLN A 18 -11.73 -9.01 11.15
C GLN A 18 -11.66 -9.98 9.97
N ALA A 19 -12.80 -10.35 9.39
CA ALA A 19 -12.85 -11.22 8.22
C ALA A 19 -12.09 -10.62 7.03
N ARG A 20 -12.25 -9.32 6.77
CA ARG A 20 -11.54 -8.62 5.68
C ARG A 20 -10.04 -8.50 5.94
N ILE A 21 -9.63 -8.28 7.20
CA ILE A 21 -8.21 -8.27 7.57
C ILE A 21 -7.59 -9.65 7.32
N GLU A 22 -8.26 -10.72 7.74
CA GLU A 22 -7.78 -12.08 7.54
C GLU A 22 -7.67 -12.42 6.05
N GLU A 23 -8.68 -12.08 5.25
CA GLU A 23 -8.67 -12.24 3.80
C GLU A 23 -7.50 -11.48 3.16
N SER A 24 -7.30 -10.21 3.53
CA SER A 24 -6.20 -9.39 3.04
C SER A 24 -4.83 -10.00 3.37
N ARG A 25 -4.63 -10.44 4.62
CA ARG A 25 -3.39 -11.13 5.04
C ARG A 25 -3.19 -12.45 4.32
N ALA A 26 -4.26 -13.17 3.98
CA ALA A 26 -4.18 -14.41 3.22
C ALA A 26 -3.62 -14.21 1.82
N LEU A 27 -3.88 -13.07 1.18
CA LEU A 27 -3.37 -12.74 -0.17
C LEU A 27 -1.84 -12.61 -0.23
N LEU A 28 -1.19 -12.38 0.92
CA LEU A 28 0.26 -12.23 1.04
C LEU A 28 1.00 -13.58 1.10
N ARG A 29 0.30 -14.68 1.42
CA ARG A 29 0.85 -16.03 1.46
C ARG A 29 1.09 -16.58 0.05
N SER A 30 1.84 -17.67 -0.06
CA SER A 30 1.99 -18.37 -1.34
C SER A 30 0.70 -19.11 -1.73
N PRO A 31 0.23 -19.00 -2.99
CA PRO A 31 0.82 -18.25 -4.09
C PRO A 31 0.39 -16.77 -4.13
N CYS A 32 1.33 -15.82 -3.95
CA CYS A 32 1.03 -14.40 -4.11
C CYS A 32 0.63 -14.05 -5.55
N ARG A 33 -0.61 -13.56 -5.70
CA ARG A 33 -1.21 -13.11 -6.97
C ARG A 33 -1.80 -11.70 -6.92
N VAL A 34 -1.44 -10.91 -5.89
CA VAL A 34 -1.90 -9.53 -5.67
C VAL A 34 -1.65 -8.59 -6.86
N CYS A 35 -0.66 -8.90 -7.70
CA CYS A 35 -0.39 -8.14 -8.91
C CYS A 35 -0.30 -9.04 -10.16
N PRO A 36 -0.42 -8.46 -11.37
CA PRO A 36 -0.42 -9.23 -12.63
C PRO A 36 0.86 -10.01 -12.95
N ARG A 37 1.91 -9.88 -12.13
CA ARG A 37 3.14 -10.66 -12.29
C ARG A 37 3.07 -12.07 -11.69
N TYR A 38 2.06 -12.36 -10.87
CA TYR A 38 1.81 -13.69 -10.27
C TYR A 38 3.08 -14.38 -9.75
N CYS A 39 3.85 -13.69 -8.91
CA CYS A 39 5.17 -14.16 -8.48
C CYS A 39 5.14 -15.41 -7.57
N ASN A 40 3.98 -15.79 -7.04
CA ASN A 40 3.79 -16.98 -6.20
C ASN A 40 4.69 -17.07 -4.94
N VAL A 41 5.32 -15.98 -4.52
CA VAL A 41 6.12 -15.94 -3.28
C VAL A 41 5.21 -15.95 -2.06
N ASP A 42 5.72 -16.48 -0.95
CA ASP A 42 5.15 -16.23 0.37
C ASP A 42 5.81 -14.98 0.94
N ARG A 43 5.03 -13.93 1.23
CA ARG A 43 5.54 -12.67 1.80
C ARG A 43 5.60 -12.70 3.32
N THR A 44 4.91 -13.65 3.95
CA THR A 44 4.83 -13.81 5.41
C THR A 44 5.99 -14.65 5.96
N ASP A 45 6.71 -15.36 5.08
CA ASP A 45 7.94 -16.07 5.42
C ASP A 45 9.09 -15.09 5.68
N ARG A 46 9.34 -14.84 6.97
CA ARG A 46 10.38 -13.91 7.43
C ARG A 46 11.80 -14.44 7.25
N GLU A 47 11.97 -15.76 7.25
CA GLU A 47 13.27 -16.43 7.11
C GLU A 47 13.73 -16.48 5.65
N SER A 48 12.78 -16.59 4.73
CA SER A 48 13.06 -16.61 3.30
C SER A 48 13.58 -15.28 2.76
N LYS A 49 14.53 -15.40 1.83
CA LYS A 49 15.05 -14.29 1.02
C LYS A 49 14.29 -14.13 -0.31
N LYS A 50 13.30 -14.99 -0.59
CA LYS A 50 12.53 -14.92 -1.84
C LYS A 50 11.60 -13.71 -1.81
N VAL A 51 11.64 -12.91 -2.87
CA VAL A 51 10.74 -11.79 -3.08
C VAL A 51 10.30 -11.75 -4.54
N GLY A 52 9.11 -11.20 -4.79
CA GLY A 52 8.63 -10.98 -6.16
C GLY A 52 9.38 -9.82 -6.84
N PHE A 53 9.02 -9.51 -8.09
CA PHE A 53 9.60 -8.37 -8.82
C PHE A 53 9.53 -7.04 -8.06
N CYS A 54 8.42 -6.82 -7.34
CA CYS A 54 8.23 -5.64 -6.50
C CYS A 54 9.16 -5.59 -5.27
N ARG A 55 9.87 -6.66 -4.90
CA ARG A 55 10.81 -6.70 -3.77
C ARG A 55 10.27 -6.27 -2.40
N VAL A 56 8.96 -6.22 -2.21
CA VAL A 56 8.29 -5.93 -0.92
C VAL A 56 7.97 -7.25 -0.20
N LYS A 57 8.02 -7.27 1.14
CA LYS A 57 7.57 -8.37 2.00
C LYS A 57 6.13 -8.15 2.49
N ASP A 58 5.85 -8.38 3.76
CA ASP A 58 4.54 -8.19 4.42
C ASP A 58 4.40 -6.83 5.12
N MET A 59 5.47 -6.05 5.23
CA MET A 59 5.45 -4.69 5.77
C MET A 59 5.52 -3.64 4.65
N ALA A 60 4.86 -2.51 4.86
CA ALA A 60 4.92 -1.38 3.94
C ALA A 60 6.30 -0.72 3.99
N LEU A 61 6.82 -0.29 2.84
CA LEU A 61 7.99 0.59 2.78
C LEU A 61 7.50 2.01 2.55
N VAL A 62 7.80 2.94 3.44
CA VAL A 62 7.43 4.35 3.32
C VAL A 62 8.67 5.18 3.02
N SER A 63 8.56 6.03 1.99
CA SER A 63 9.59 7.00 1.64
C SER A 63 9.40 8.32 2.39
N SER A 64 8.17 8.85 2.40
CA SER A 64 7.82 10.10 3.07
C SER A 64 6.30 10.21 3.25
N CYS A 65 5.86 10.95 4.28
CA CYS A 65 4.48 11.40 4.42
C CYS A 65 4.42 12.93 4.63
N GLY A 66 3.35 13.57 4.18
CA GLY A 66 3.15 15.00 4.42
C GLY A 66 2.04 15.65 3.57
N PRO A 67 1.85 16.97 3.72
CA PRO A 67 0.91 17.73 2.90
C PRO A 67 1.30 17.71 1.42
N HIS A 68 0.33 17.49 0.55
CA HIS A 68 0.49 17.48 -0.90
C HIS A 68 -0.43 18.51 -1.55
N LEU A 69 0.19 19.56 -2.10
CA LEU A 69 -0.52 20.69 -2.71
C LEU A 69 -0.55 20.60 -4.24
N GLY A 70 0.17 19.66 -4.82
CA GLY A 70 0.30 19.45 -6.27
C GLY A 70 -0.73 18.49 -6.86
N GLU A 71 -1.68 18.02 -6.04
CA GLU A 71 -2.76 17.13 -6.44
C GLU A 71 -3.76 17.83 -7.37
N GLU A 72 -4.53 17.06 -8.16
CA GLU A 72 -5.54 17.61 -9.06
C GLU A 72 -6.64 18.39 -8.31
N ASP A 73 -7.19 19.44 -8.95
CA ASP A 73 -8.21 20.32 -8.36
C ASP A 73 -9.39 19.57 -7.69
N PRO A 74 -9.95 18.50 -8.29
CA PRO A 74 -11.04 17.74 -7.67
C PRO A 74 -10.64 16.97 -6.42
N LEU A 75 -9.35 16.67 -6.23
CA LEU A 75 -8.82 15.79 -5.20
C LEU A 75 -8.14 16.56 -4.06
N ARG A 76 -7.54 17.72 -4.36
CA ARG A 76 -6.84 18.55 -3.37
C ARG A 76 -7.77 19.32 -2.42
N GLY A 77 -9.06 19.43 -2.75
CA GLY A 77 -10.01 20.24 -1.99
C GLY A 77 -9.53 21.69 -1.83
N THR A 78 -9.77 22.29 -0.66
CA THR A 78 -9.37 23.69 -0.37
C THR A 78 -8.09 23.83 0.43
N ARG A 79 -7.54 22.72 0.95
CA ARG A 79 -6.40 22.70 1.88
C ARG A 79 -5.25 21.78 1.44
N GLY A 80 -5.32 21.22 0.24
CA GLY A 80 -4.44 20.15 -0.20
C GLY A 80 -4.91 18.78 0.28
N SER A 81 -4.21 17.74 -0.17
CA SER A 81 -4.38 16.38 0.31
C SER A 81 -3.24 16.01 1.28
N GLY A 82 -3.46 15.00 2.12
CA GLY A 82 -2.37 14.28 2.76
C GLY A 82 -1.83 13.22 1.80
N THR A 83 -0.53 12.95 1.82
CA THR A 83 0.06 11.91 0.98
C THR A 83 1.09 11.10 1.75
N ILE A 84 1.01 9.78 1.59
CA ILE A 84 2.03 8.83 2.02
C ILE A 84 2.63 8.23 0.75
N PHE A 85 3.90 8.51 0.49
CA PHE A 85 4.65 7.93 -0.63
C PHE A 85 5.22 6.59 -0.20
N LEU A 86 4.65 5.51 -0.74
CA LEU A 86 5.20 4.17 -0.60
C LEU A 86 6.42 4.00 -1.50
N ALA A 87 7.40 3.24 -1.03
CA ALA A 87 8.56 2.83 -1.81
C ALA A 87 8.32 1.45 -2.45
N SER A 88 8.99 1.24 -3.58
CA SER A 88 8.83 0.11 -4.49
C SER A 88 7.57 0.13 -5.38
N CYS A 89 7.66 -0.57 -6.51
CA CYS A 89 6.55 -0.74 -7.44
C CYS A 89 6.61 -2.12 -8.11
N ASN A 90 5.45 -2.69 -8.44
CA ASN A 90 5.34 -3.89 -9.28
C ASN A 90 5.55 -3.59 -10.78
N LEU A 91 5.71 -2.31 -11.16
CA LEU A 91 6.04 -1.84 -12.50
C LEU A 91 7.51 -1.38 -12.58
N SER A 92 7.98 -1.07 -13.79
CA SER A 92 9.34 -0.57 -14.06
C SER A 92 9.34 0.42 -15.24
N CYS A 93 8.51 1.46 -15.13
CA CYS A 93 8.34 2.42 -16.21
C CYS A 93 9.67 3.14 -16.51
N VAL A 94 10.03 3.23 -17.79
CA VAL A 94 11.24 3.95 -18.26
C VAL A 94 11.16 5.46 -17.99
N PHE A 95 9.95 6.01 -17.89
CA PHE A 95 9.65 7.42 -17.61
C PHE A 95 9.13 7.65 -16.17
N CYS A 96 9.48 6.77 -15.22
CA CYS A 96 8.96 6.87 -13.86
C CYS A 96 9.40 8.18 -13.18
N GLN A 97 8.44 9.07 -12.89
CA GLN A 97 8.72 10.32 -12.15
C GLN A 97 9.21 10.05 -10.73
N ASN A 98 8.70 8.97 -10.12
CA ASN A 98 9.06 8.52 -8.77
C ASN A 98 10.12 7.42 -8.80
N TRP A 99 11.08 7.48 -9.74
CA TRP A 99 12.05 6.41 -9.99
C TRP A 99 12.88 6.06 -8.76
N GLU A 100 13.34 7.07 -8.01
CA GLU A 100 14.17 6.87 -6.83
C GLU A 100 13.43 6.00 -5.79
N ILE A 101 12.20 6.39 -5.44
CA ILE A 101 11.42 5.64 -4.44
C ILE A 101 10.88 4.31 -5.01
N SER A 102 10.60 4.22 -6.31
CA SER A 102 10.02 3.01 -6.93
C SER A 102 11.06 1.94 -7.29
N GLN A 103 12.20 2.33 -7.85
CA GLN A 103 13.20 1.39 -8.39
C GLN A 103 14.45 1.28 -7.52
N LEU A 104 14.87 2.36 -6.86
CA LEU A 104 15.93 2.28 -5.83
C LEU A 104 15.37 1.88 -4.47
N ARG A 105 14.04 1.96 -4.27
CA ARG A 105 13.35 1.61 -3.02
C ARG A 105 13.83 2.46 -1.85
N LEU A 106 14.02 3.76 -2.09
CA LEU A 106 14.37 4.70 -1.03
C LEU A 106 13.19 4.88 -0.08
N GLY A 107 13.24 4.20 1.06
CA GLY A 107 12.25 4.22 2.12
C GLY A 107 12.65 3.28 3.25
N HIS A 108 11.83 3.20 4.28
CA HIS A 108 12.04 2.31 5.43
C HIS A 108 10.77 1.48 5.67
N GLU A 109 10.95 0.29 6.23
CA GLU A 109 9.81 -0.52 6.64
C GLU A 109 9.11 0.11 7.84
N VAL A 110 7.78 0.04 7.86
CA VAL A 110 6.94 0.54 8.95
C VAL A 110 5.92 -0.53 9.35
N THR A 111 5.55 -0.51 10.62
CA THR A 111 4.47 -1.33 11.18
C THR A 111 3.09 -0.79 10.79
N ASP A 112 2.06 -1.63 10.91
CA ASP A 112 0.66 -1.22 10.69
C ASP A 112 0.29 -0.02 11.59
N GLN A 113 0.75 -0.01 12.85
CA GLN A 113 0.52 1.06 13.81
C GLN A 113 1.23 2.36 13.44
N GLU A 114 2.52 2.28 13.05
CA GLU A 114 3.25 3.47 12.61
C GLU A 114 2.58 4.08 11.38
N LEU A 115 2.25 3.26 10.38
CA LEU A 115 1.58 3.70 9.15
C LEU A 115 0.23 4.38 9.45
N ALA A 116 -0.54 3.88 10.41
CA ALA A 116 -1.82 4.47 10.80
C ALA A 116 -1.69 5.86 11.46
N THR A 117 -0.50 6.19 11.97
CA THR A 117 -0.22 7.49 12.63
C THR A 117 0.47 8.52 11.73
N MET A 118 0.82 8.13 10.49
CA MET A 118 1.53 8.97 9.53
C MET A 118 0.68 10.06 8.87
#